data_AF-A0A5R9P1R3-F1
#
_entry.id   AF-A0A5R9P1R3-F1
#
_cell.length_a   1.000
_cell.length_b   1.000
_cell.length_c   1.000
_cell.angle_alpha   90.00
_cell.angle_beta   90.00
_cell.angle_gamma   90.00
#
_symmetry.space_group_name_H-M   'P 1'
#
loop_
_entity.id
_entity.type
_entity.pdbx_description
1 polymer ?
#
loop_
_entity_poly.entity_id
_entity_poly.type
_entity_poly.pdbx_seq_one_letter_code
_entity_poly.pdbx_strand_id
1 'polypeptide(L)'
;MLQIRDGAFESNSSSSHSLVLGRDDILTKSFSQEVLRAGVLELSIGNTDFQDWFRYYRPESIVKYIIGSYVDVFYIEGLNWDDDEINMIPHLVKGIPQIGKLAEFVKSEYGVEIRLECKPRDVELLETYDSLSFDKILDHRKSLRSLFGSEFSYIETNPENSLHDDWINTDMGRAMSYSEKRMPQERTR
;
A
#
# COMPACT_ATOMS: atom_id res chain seq x y z
N MET A 1 27.99 9.75 -5.04
CA MET A 1 27.43 9.46 -6.38
C MET A 1 25.99 9.95 -6.38
N LEU A 2 25.60 10.76 -7.36
CA LEU A 2 24.40 11.61 -7.35
C LEU A 2 23.10 10.82 -7.07
N GLN A 3 22.39 11.21 -6.01
CA GLN A 3 20.98 10.88 -5.80
C GLN A 3 20.13 11.58 -6.86
N ILE A 4 19.56 10.83 -7.79
CA ILE A 4 18.36 11.29 -8.50
C ILE A 4 17.17 10.66 -7.77
N ARG A 5 16.52 11.47 -6.94
CA ARG A 5 15.15 11.24 -6.46
C ARG A 5 14.22 11.34 -7.66
N ASP A 6 14.14 10.29 -8.47
CA ASP A 6 13.09 10.20 -9.50
C ASP A 6 11.78 9.81 -8.81
N GLY A 7 11.08 10.83 -8.29
CA GLY A 7 9.70 10.72 -7.81
C GLY A 7 9.53 10.64 -6.30
N ALA A 8 10.15 11.53 -5.51
CA ALA A 8 9.62 11.83 -4.19
C ALA A 8 8.40 12.74 -4.37
N PHE A 9 7.19 12.20 -4.15
CA PHE A 9 5.99 13.01 -4.02
C PHE A 9 5.95 13.51 -2.58
N GLU A 10 6.56 14.66 -2.32
CA GLU A 10 6.51 15.30 -0.99
C GLU A 10 5.20 16.11 -0.88
N SER A 11 4.33 15.72 0.06
CA SER A 11 3.17 16.52 0.49
C SER A 11 3.63 17.52 1.56
N ASN A 12 3.20 18.78 1.47
CA ASN A 12 3.63 19.89 2.34
C ASN A 12 2.82 19.97 3.64
N SER A 13 2.84 18.90 4.43
CA SER A 13 2.14 18.82 5.71
C SER A 13 2.98 18.02 6.72
N SER A 14 2.61 18.04 8.00
CA SER A 14 3.41 17.53 9.13
C SER A 14 3.79 16.04 9.05
N SER A 15 3.16 15.28 8.13
CA SER A 15 3.43 13.89 7.81
C SER A 15 4.04 13.76 6.41
N SER A 16 5.08 12.94 6.24
CA SER A 16 5.69 12.61 4.94
C SER A 16 5.46 11.14 4.59
N HIS A 17 4.88 10.88 3.42
CA HIS A 17 4.76 9.53 2.88
C HIS A 17 5.68 9.39 1.67
N SER A 18 6.26 8.22 1.46
CA SER A 18 7.13 8.00 0.29
C SER A 18 6.93 6.63 -0.35
N LEU A 19 7.17 6.58 -1.65
CA LEU A 19 7.16 5.37 -2.45
C LEU A 19 8.57 5.14 -2.99
N VAL A 20 9.06 3.92 -2.84
CA VAL A 20 10.30 3.47 -3.47
C VAL A 20 9.96 2.39 -4.48
N LEU A 21 10.45 2.56 -5.70
CA LEU A 21 10.34 1.57 -6.78
C LEU A 21 11.72 0.97 -7.05
N GLY A 22 11.79 -0.37 -7.04
CA GLY A 22 12.96 -1.11 -7.48
C GLY A 22 13.26 -0.88 -8.96
N ARG A 23 14.54 -0.75 -9.30
CA ARG A 23 15.00 -0.53 -10.69
C ARG A 23 15.28 -1.83 -11.45
N ASP A 24 15.33 -2.96 -10.77
CA ASP A 24 15.68 -4.25 -11.37
C ASP A 24 14.46 -4.93 -11.98
N ASP A 25 14.65 -5.58 -13.13
CA ASP A 25 13.62 -6.42 -13.77
C ASP A 25 13.40 -7.76 -13.05
N ILE A 26 14.14 -8.02 -11.95
CA ILE A 26 13.98 -9.23 -11.15
C ILE A 26 12.83 -9.02 -10.16
N LEU A 27 11.72 -9.72 -10.40
CA LEU A 27 10.55 -9.73 -9.54
C LEU A 27 10.65 -10.94 -8.61
N THR A 28 10.94 -10.70 -7.33
CA THR A 28 11.14 -11.73 -6.29
C THR A 28 10.00 -11.79 -5.27
N LYS A 29 9.14 -10.77 -5.22
CA LYS A 29 7.94 -10.73 -4.37
C LYS A 29 6.71 -11.27 -5.09
N SER A 30 5.82 -11.86 -4.31
CA SER A 30 4.47 -12.22 -4.70
C SER A 30 3.58 -12.21 -3.45
N PHE A 31 2.27 -12.30 -3.66
CA PHE A 31 1.35 -12.61 -2.58
C PHE A 31 1.73 -13.94 -1.91
N SER A 32 1.37 -14.08 -0.65
CA SER A 32 1.53 -15.31 0.12
C SER A 32 0.90 -16.49 -0.62
N GLN A 33 1.47 -17.68 -0.41
CA GLN A 33 0.97 -18.91 -1.03
C GLN A 33 -0.49 -19.21 -0.65
N GLU A 34 -0.91 -18.77 0.53
CA GLU A 34 -2.29 -18.86 0.98
C GLU A 34 -3.23 -18.03 0.10
N VAL A 35 -2.93 -16.74 -0.08
CA VAL A 35 -3.69 -15.83 -0.95
C VAL A 35 -3.71 -16.33 -2.40
N LEU A 36 -2.57 -16.78 -2.92
CA LEU A 36 -2.49 -17.30 -4.30
C LEU A 36 -3.33 -18.57 -4.51
N ARG A 37 -3.41 -19.44 -3.50
CA ARG A 37 -4.23 -20.67 -3.56
C ARG A 37 -5.72 -20.37 -3.41
N ALA A 38 -6.07 -19.47 -2.50
CA ALA A 38 -7.45 -19.03 -2.31
C ALA A 38 -7.96 -18.24 -3.54
N GLY A 39 -7.06 -17.56 -4.25
CA GLY A 39 -7.41 -16.63 -5.31
C GLY A 39 -8.09 -15.37 -4.79
N VAL A 40 -8.03 -15.13 -3.48
CA VAL A 40 -8.69 -14.03 -2.78
C VAL A 40 -7.72 -13.47 -1.73
N LEU A 41 -7.59 -12.15 -1.71
CA LEU A 41 -6.92 -11.38 -0.67
C LEU A 41 -8.00 -10.78 0.23
N GLU A 42 -8.14 -11.34 1.42
CA GLU A 42 -9.05 -10.84 2.45
C GLU A 42 -8.33 -9.77 3.29
N LEU A 43 -8.88 -8.56 3.29
CA LEU A 43 -8.39 -7.41 4.03
C LEU A 43 -9.43 -6.96 5.04
N SER A 44 -8.96 -6.53 6.19
CA SER A 44 -9.73 -5.80 7.21
C SER A 44 -8.98 -4.54 7.61
N ILE A 45 -9.69 -3.51 8.03
CA ILE A 45 -9.11 -2.26 8.54
C ILE A 45 -9.26 -2.21 10.06
N GLY A 46 -8.20 -1.81 10.75
CA GLY A 46 -8.17 -1.59 12.19
C GLY A 46 -7.73 -0.17 12.53
N ASN A 47 -8.00 0.26 13.78
CA ASN A 47 -7.83 1.65 14.22
C ASN A 47 -6.41 2.20 14.12
N THR A 48 -5.40 1.34 14.06
CA THR A 48 -3.99 1.72 14.09
C THR A 48 -3.32 1.57 12.72
N ASP A 49 -4.07 1.19 11.69
CA ASP A 49 -3.50 1.08 10.36
C ASP A 49 -3.01 2.46 9.89
N PHE A 50 -1.78 2.51 9.40
CA PHE A 50 -1.17 3.69 8.76
C PHE A 50 -0.84 4.88 9.67
N GLN A 51 -1.09 4.79 10.98
CA GLN A 51 -0.80 5.88 11.94
C GLN A 51 0.65 5.93 12.40
N ASP A 52 1.39 4.81 12.29
CA ASP A 52 2.77 4.71 12.76
C ASP A 52 3.80 4.89 11.63
N TRP A 53 5.04 5.20 12.03
CA TRP A 53 6.19 5.13 11.15
C TRP A 53 6.46 3.68 10.71
N PHE A 54 6.24 3.39 9.42
CA PHE A 54 6.21 2.00 8.96
C PHE A 54 6.63 1.84 7.50
N ARG A 55 7.27 0.70 7.16
CA ARG A 55 7.51 0.28 5.77
C ARG A 55 6.69 -0.95 5.38
N TYR A 56 5.91 -0.78 4.33
CA TYR A 56 5.11 -1.83 3.71
C TYR A 56 5.87 -2.42 2.53
N TYR A 57 6.38 -3.64 2.69
CA TYR A 57 7.07 -4.40 1.64
C TYR A 57 6.20 -5.47 1.00
N ARG A 58 5.26 -6.04 1.76
CA ARG A 58 4.44 -7.17 1.30
C ARG A 58 3.36 -6.68 0.35
N PRO A 59 3.10 -7.39 -0.76
CA PRO A 59 2.00 -7.07 -1.68
C PRO A 59 0.66 -6.84 -0.98
N GLU A 60 0.33 -7.66 0.01
CA GLU A 60 -0.89 -7.55 0.81
C GLU A 60 -1.00 -6.18 1.50
N SER A 61 0.05 -5.77 2.20
CA SER A 61 0.07 -4.50 2.93
C SER A 61 0.11 -3.31 1.98
N ILE A 62 0.77 -3.43 0.82
CA ILE A 62 0.76 -2.41 -0.23
C ILE A 62 -0.64 -2.23 -0.80
N VAL A 63 -1.37 -3.32 -1.10
CA VAL A 63 -2.78 -3.22 -1.54
C VAL A 63 -3.60 -2.49 -0.47
N LYS A 64 -3.47 -2.92 0.79
CA LYS A 64 -4.21 -2.34 1.92
C LYS A 64 -3.93 -0.83 2.04
N TYR A 65 -2.66 -0.42 1.93
CA TYR A 65 -2.26 0.97 1.98
C TYR A 65 -2.84 1.80 0.83
N ILE A 66 -2.75 1.31 -0.41
CA ILE A 66 -3.30 2.03 -1.57
C ILE A 66 -4.81 2.20 -1.41
N ILE A 67 -5.53 1.19 -0.94
CA ILE A 67 -6.97 1.34 -0.68
C ILE A 67 -7.20 2.41 0.40
N GLY A 68 -6.51 2.32 1.54
CA GLY A 68 -6.60 3.32 2.61
C GLY A 68 -6.31 4.75 2.12
N SER A 69 -5.38 4.92 1.17
CA SER A 69 -5.01 6.22 0.61
C SER A 69 -6.10 6.93 -0.19
N TYR A 70 -7.09 6.19 -0.68
CA TYR A 70 -8.18 6.74 -1.51
C TYR A 70 -9.53 6.74 -0.81
N VAL A 71 -9.70 5.95 0.25
CA VAL A 71 -10.97 5.95 0.97
C VAL A 71 -11.00 7.17 1.88
N ASP A 72 -12.11 7.91 1.82
CA ASP A 72 -12.45 9.02 2.70
C ASP A 72 -13.75 8.64 3.42
N VAL A 73 -13.83 8.97 4.71
CA VAL A 73 -14.94 8.67 5.62
C VAL A 73 -16.28 9.10 5.03
N PHE A 74 -16.31 10.20 4.27
CA PHE A 74 -17.52 10.72 3.64
C PHE A 74 -18.13 9.82 2.55
N TYR A 75 -17.41 8.82 2.02
CA TYR A 75 -17.95 7.94 0.98
C TYR A 75 -18.90 6.85 1.53
N ILE A 76 -18.96 6.68 2.85
CA ILE A 76 -19.50 5.48 3.49
C ILE A 76 -20.82 5.72 4.24
N GLU A 77 -21.20 6.99 4.46
CA GLU A 77 -22.43 7.38 5.18
C GLU A 77 -23.75 6.92 4.51
N GLY A 78 -23.71 6.47 3.26
CA GLY A 78 -24.87 6.03 2.49
C GLY A 78 -25.11 4.51 2.42
N LEU A 79 -24.30 3.70 3.11
CA LEU A 79 -24.45 2.23 3.06
C LEU A 79 -25.51 1.76 4.06
N ASN A 80 -26.37 0.83 3.62
CA ASN A 80 -27.26 0.13 4.53
C ASN A 80 -26.48 -0.99 5.22
N TRP A 81 -26.34 -0.86 6.52
CA TRP A 81 -25.65 -1.82 7.36
C TRP A 81 -26.70 -2.66 8.09
N ASP A 82 -27.08 -3.80 7.52
CA ASP A 82 -28.04 -4.74 8.14
C ASP A 82 -27.36 -5.57 9.26
N ASP A 83 -26.50 -4.95 10.07
CA ASP A 83 -25.67 -5.53 11.15
C ASP A 83 -24.56 -6.53 10.71
N ASP A 84 -24.38 -6.76 9.41
CA ASP A 84 -23.39 -7.70 8.86
C ASP A 84 -22.09 -7.03 8.37
N GLU A 85 -20.99 -7.79 8.39
CA GLU A 85 -19.76 -7.46 7.67
C GLU A 85 -20.05 -7.41 6.15
N ILE A 86 -19.66 -6.32 5.49
CA ILE A 86 -19.82 -6.19 4.04
C ILE A 86 -18.46 -6.14 3.35
N ASN A 87 -18.41 -6.73 2.15
CA ASN A 87 -17.29 -6.51 1.25
C ASN A 87 -17.43 -5.13 0.60
N MET A 88 -16.53 -4.21 0.94
CA MET A 88 -16.55 -2.82 0.50
C MET A 88 -16.06 -2.62 -0.94
N ILE A 89 -15.26 -3.54 -1.50
CA ILE A 89 -14.63 -3.35 -2.81
C ILE A 89 -15.63 -3.02 -3.93
N PRO A 90 -16.79 -3.72 -4.08
CA PRO A 90 -17.78 -3.37 -5.09
C PRO A 90 -18.37 -1.96 -4.96
N HIS A 91 -18.41 -1.40 -3.75
CA HIS A 91 -18.88 -0.04 -3.50
C HIS A 91 -17.79 0.99 -3.82
N LEU A 92 -16.56 0.72 -3.37
CA LEU A 92 -15.41 1.58 -3.60
C LEU A 92 -15.06 1.70 -5.09
N VAL A 93 -15.12 0.61 -5.86
CA VAL A 93 -14.83 0.62 -7.31
C VAL A 93 -15.82 1.49 -8.09
N LYS A 94 -17.08 1.61 -7.63
CA LYS A 94 -18.08 2.48 -8.29
C LYS A 94 -17.75 3.96 -8.12
N GLY A 95 -17.15 4.32 -6.99
CA GLY A 95 -16.84 5.70 -6.63
C GLY A 95 -15.44 6.17 -6.93
N ILE A 96 -14.50 5.23 -6.91
CA ILE A 96 -13.06 5.48 -6.89
C ILE A 96 -12.44 4.62 -8.00
N PRO A 97 -12.33 5.15 -9.23
CA PRO A 97 -11.79 4.41 -10.37
C PRO A 97 -10.40 3.82 -10.14
N GLN A 98 -9.60 4.46 -9.28
CA GLN A 98 -8.27 4.02 -8.87
C GLN A 98 -8.29 2.66 -8.16
N ILE A 99 -9.28 2.41 -7.31
CA ILE A 99 -9.47 1.11 -6.67
C ILE A 99 -9.86 0.06 -7.72
N GLY A 100 -10.62 0.45 -8.74
CA GLY A 100 -10.91 -0.40 -9.90
C GLY A 100 -9.65 -0.81 -10.65
N LYS A 101 -8.77 0.16 -10.97
CA LYS A 101 -7.47 -0.10 -11.64
C LYS A 101 -6.58 -1.02 -10.81
N LEU A 102 -6.51 -0.80 -9.49
CA LEU A 102 -5.76 -1.66 -8.57
C LEU A 102 -6.30 -3.09 -8.57
N ALA A 103 -7.62 -3.26 -8.44
CA ALA A 103 -8.27 -4.57 -8.43
C ALA A 103 -8.07 -5.32 -9.77
N GLU A 104 -8.19 -4.62 -10.90
CA GLU A 104 -7.93 -5.18 -12.22
C GLU A 104 -6.46 -5.61 -12.38
N PHE A 105 -5.52 -4.78 -11.93
CA PHE A 105 -4.11 -5.14 -11.96
C PHE A 105 -3.83 -6.39 -11.13
N VAL A 106 -4.27 -6.44 -9.87
CA VAL A 106 -4.05 -7.59 -8.98
C VAL A 106 -4.68 -8.86 -9.55
N LYS A 107 -5.91 -8.76 -10.09
CA LYS A 107 -6.59 -9.90 -10.70
C LYS A 107 -5.89 -10.38 -11.97
N SER A 108 -5.50 -9.48 -12.86
CA SER A 108 -4.89 -9.84 -14.15
C SER A 108 -3.46 -10.35 -14.02
N GLU A 109 -2.68 -9.81 -13.07
CA GLU A 109 -1.26 -10.18 -12.89
C GLU A 109 -1.09 -11.39 -11.97
N TYR A 110 -1.94 -11.55 -10.95
CA TYR A 110 -1.77 -12.59 -9.92
C TYR A 110 -2.94 -13.57 -9.80
N GLY A 111 -4.06 -13.34 -10.50
CA GLY A 111 -5.26 -14.17 -10.39
C GLY A 111 -6.08 -13.94 -9.11
N VAL A 112 -5.71 -12.95 -8.30
CA VAL A 112 -6.25 -12.69 -6.96
C VAL A 112 -7.36 -11.64 -6.99
N GLU A 113 -8.48 -11.91 -6.33
CA GLU A 113 -9.54 -10.92 -6.07
C GLU A 113 -9.33 -10.24 -4.73
N ILE A 114 -9.60 -8.94 -4.65
CA ILE A 114 -9.50 -8.20 -3.39
C ILE A 114 -10.88 -8.23 -2.72
N ARG A 115 -10.92 -8.55 -1.42
CA ARG A 115 -12.07 -8.36 -0.55
C ARG A 115 -11.66 -7.49 0.62
N LEU A 116 -12.50 -6.51 0.92
CA LEU A 116 -12.31 -5.63 2.05
C LEU A 116 -13.51 -5.76 2.97
N GLU A 117 -13.34 -6.52 4.04
CA GLU A 117 -14.36 -6.69 5.07
C GLU A 117 -14.34 -5.48 5.99
N CYS A 118 -15.49 -4.84 6.11
CA CYS A 118 -15.68 -3.68 6.96
C CYS A 118 -16.93 -3.87 7.81
N LYS A 119 -16.86 -3.47 9.07
CA LYS A 119 -18.02 -3.34 9.97
C LYS A 119 -18.43 -1.87 10.04
N PRO A 120 -19.67 -1.57 10.48
CA PRO A 120 -20.14 -0.19 10.64
C PRO A 120 -19.20 0.67 11.49
N ARG A 121 -18.59 0.09 12.53
CA ARG A 121 -17.65 0.78 13.43
C ARG A 121 -16.26 1.00 12.85
N ASP A 122 -15.91 0.27 11.78
CA ASP A 122 -14.57 0.33 11.19
C ASP A 122 -14.47 1.45 10.13
N VAL A 123 -15.61 2.09 9.81
CA VAL A 123 -15.73 3.15 8.80
C VAL A 123 -14.94 4.40 9.14
N GLU A 124 -14.91 4.78 10.41
CA GLU A 124 -14.14 5.94 10.89
C GLU A 124 -12.62 5.69 10.85
N LEU A 125 -12.19 4.45 10.57
CA LEU A 125 -10.78 4.04 10.58
C LEU A 125 -10.16 4.07 9.18
N LEU A 126 -10.97 4.38 8.18
CA LEU A 126 -10.60 4.49 6.78
C LEU A 126 -10.10 5.88 6.43
N GLU A 127 -9.28 6.48 7.29
CA GLU A 127 -8.69 7.79 7.05
C GLU A 127 -7.16 7.70 7.14
N THR A 128 -6.49 7.84 5.99
CA THR A 128 -5.07 8.15 5.96
C THR A 128 -4.92 9.66 5.79
N TYR A 129 -4.60 10.37 6.87
CA TYR A 129 -4.21 11.77 6.81
C TYR A 129 -2.98 11.91 5.89
N ASP A 130 -3.06 12.78 4.86
CA ASP A 130 -1.93 13.12 3.96
C ASP A 130 -1.33 11.96 3.12
N SER A 131 -2.19 11.18 2.47
CA SER A 131 -1.77 10.01 1.70
C SER A 131 -1.02 10.32 0.39
N LEU A 132 -0.22 9.35 -0.09
CA LEU A 132 0.39 9.41 -1.42
C LEU A 132 -0.69 9.30 -2.49
N SER A 133 -0.67 10.18 -3.49
CA SER A 133 -1.43 9.95 -4.73
C SER A 133 -0.74 8.86 -5.57
N PHE A 134 -1.45 7.76 -5.83
CA PHE A 134 -0.99 6.66 -6.67
C PHE A 134 -1.45 6.78 -8.13
N ASP A 135 -2.12 7.87 -8.52
CA ASP A 135 -2.78 7.98 -9.83
C ASP A 135 -1.82 7.67 -10.99
N LYS A 136 -0.63 8.25 -10.95
CA LYS A 136 0.42 8.04 -11.96
C LYS A 136 0.95 6.61 -11.98
N ILE A 137 1.01 5.93 -10.84
CA ILE A 137 1.52 4.55 -10.77
C ILE A 137 0.45 3.57 -11.23
N LEU A 138 -0.81 3.79 -10.84
CA LEU A 138 -1.95 2.94 -11.22
C LEU A 138 -2.17 2.92 -12.74
N ASP A 139 -1.80 3.98 -13.46
CA ASP A 139 -1.83 4.03 -14.93
C ASP A 139 -0.61 3.41 -15.62
N HIS A 140 0.37 2.94 -14.85
CA HIS A 140 1.63 2.42 -15.37
C HIS A 140 1.88 0.99 -14.93
N ARG A 141 1.45 0.02 -15.75
CA ARG A 141 1.59 -1.41 -15.48
C ARG A 141 3.03 -1.82 -15.12
N LYS A 142 4.05 -1.24 -15.75
CA LYS A 142 5.46 -1.51 -15.40
C LYS A 142 5.80 -1.06 -13.98
N SER A 143 5.34 0.12 -13.58
CA SER A 143 5.53 0.66 -12.22
C SER A 143 4.82 -0.20 -11.18
N LEU A 144 3.60 -0.67 -11.46
CA LEU A 144 2.89 -1.61 -10.58
C LEU A 144 3.63 -2.94 -10.46
N ARG A 145 4.09 -3.53 -11.57
CA ARG A 145 4.90 -4.76 -11.53
C ARG A 145 6.17 -4.59 -10.69
N SER A 146 6.84 -3.43 -10.80
CA SER A 146 7.98 -3.12 -9.92
C SER A 146 7.56 -2.98 -8.46
N LEU A 147 6.47 -2.25 -8.18
CA LEU A 147 5.97 -2.03 -6.82
C LEU A 147 5.65 -3.36 -6.10
N PHE A 148 4.88 -4.23 -6.75
CA PHE A 148 4.42 -5.49 -6.16
C PHE A 148 5.43 -6.63 -6.30
N GLY A 149 6.31 -6.59 -7.31
CA GLY A 149 7.22 -7.68 -7.62
C GLY A 149 8.65 -7.49 -7.14
N SER A 150 9.15 -6.25 -6.98
CA SER A 150 10.54 -6.04 -6.58
C SER A 150 10.72 -6.07 -5.07
N GLU A 151 11.70 -6.81 -4.56
CA GLU A 151 12.04 -6.79 -3.14
C GLU A 151 12.47 -5.43 -2.61
N PHE A 152 12.94 -4.56 -3.52
CA PHE A 152 13.41 -3.21 -3.24
C PHE A 152 12.29 -2.16 -3.19
N SER A 153 11.11 -2.50 -3.68
CA SER A 153 9.95 -1.60 -3.63
C SER A 153 9.27 -1.61 -2.27
N TYR A 154 8.87 -0.46 -1.77
CA TYR A 154 8.09 -0.33 -0.54
C TYR A 154 7.37 1.02 -0.48
N ILE A 155 6.37 1.09 0.39
CA ILE A 155 5.73 2.33 0.83
C ILE A 155 6.19 2.63 2.25
N GLU A 156 6.51 3.88 2.54
CA GLU A 156 6.88 4.37 3.87
C GLU A 156 5.91 5.46 4.33
N THR A 157 5.38 5.33 5.55
CA THR A 157 4.58 6.35 6.25
C THR A 157 5.44 7.06 7.28
N ASN A 158 5.45 8.38 7.37
CA ASN A 158 6.17 9.10 8.42
C ASN A 158 5.25 10.19 9.03
N PRO A 159 4.55 9.92 10.14
CA PRO A 159 3.47 10.76 10.67
C PRO A 159 3.95 12.07 11.31
N GLU A 160 5.22 12.15 11.68
CA GLU A 160 5.80 13.37 12.22
C GLU A 160 7.14 13.56 11.53
N ASN A 161 7.40 14.73 10.95
CA ASN A 161 8.75 15.13 10.52
C ASN A 161 9.71 15.31 11.72
N SER A 162 9.62 14.44 12.73
CA SER A 162 10.33 14.45 14.00
C SER A 162 11.64 13.66 13.90
N LEU A 163 12.48 13.83 14.93
CA LEU A 163 13.81 13.25 15.01
C LEU A 163 13.75 11.73 14.90
N HIS A 164 14.42 11.24 13.86
CA HIS A 164 14.50 9.84 13.48
C HIS A 164 14.89 8.95 14.67
N ASP A 165 14.02 8.01 15.02
CA ASP A 165 14.48 6.74 15.57
C ASP A 165 15.38 6.06 14.52
N ASP A 166 16.48 5.45 14.97
CA ASP A 166 17.40 4.74 14.06
C ASP A 166 16.72 3.57 13.33
N TRP A 167 15.52 3.17 13.79
CA TRP A 167 14.81 1.95 13.40
C TRP A 167 13.35 2.23 13.01
N ILE A 168 12.92 1.59 11.92
CA ILE A 168 11.56 1.65 11.39
C ILE A 168 10.95 0.25 11.35
N ASN A 169 9.71 0.12 11.82
CA ASN A 169 8.99 -1.15 11.78
C ASN A 169 8.62 -1.53 10.34
N THR A 170 8.54 -2.83 10.09
CA THR A 170 8.21 -3.35 8.76
C THR A 170 7.24 -4.53 8.86
N ASP A 171 6.43 -4.71 7.82
CA ASP A 171 5.53 -5.87 7.70
C ASP A 171 6.28 -7.19 7.49
N MET A 172 7.61 -7.16 7.35
CA MET A 172 8.46 -8.33 7.26
C MET A 172 8.79 -8.93 8.64
N GLY A 173 8.27 -8.36 9.74
CA GLY A 173 8.45 -8.88 11.10
C GLY A 173 9.80 -8.50 11.73
N ARG A 174 10.47 -7.48 11.20
CA ARG A 174 11.71 -6.93 11.76
C ARG A 174 11.73 -5.42 11.62
N ALA A 175 12.28 -4.71 12.60
CA ALA A 175 12.65 -3.32 12.42
C ALA A 175 13.92 -3.25 11.54
N MET A 176 14.00 -2.25 10.67
CA MET A 176 15.17 -1.98 9.82
C MET A 176 15.76 -0.64 10.19
N SER A 177 17.07 -0.44 9.99
CA SER A 177 17.60 0.90 10.20
C SER A 177 16.97 1.87 9.19
N TYR A 178 16.71 3.11 9.60
CA TYR A 178 16.27 4.16 8.68
C TYR A 178 17.24 4.29 7.49
N SER A 179 18.54 4.22 7.77
CA SER A 179 19.63 4.28 6.78
C SER A 179 19.77 3.00 5.94
N GLU A 180 19.27 1.87 6.43
CA GLU A 180 19.33 0.59 5.75
C GLU A 180 18.25 0.53 4.66
N LYS A 181 18.70 0.77 3.43
CA LYS A 181 17.90 0.53 2.23
C LYS A 181 18.27 -0.85 1.69
N ARG A 182 17.27 -1.65 1.33
CA ARG A 182 17.54 -2.78 0.42
C ARG A 182 17.95 -2.15 -0.92
N MET A 183 19.25 -2.04 -1.16
CA MET A 183 19.75 -1.67 -2.48
C MET A 183 20.04 -2.96 -3.25
N PRO A 184 19.85 -2.97 -4.58
CA PRO A 184 20.51 -3.95 -5.42
C PRO A 184 22.00 -3.94 -5.08
N GLN A 185 22.55 -5.08 -4.68
CA GLN A 185 24.01 -5.18 -4.68
C GLN A 185 24.44 -5.03 -6.13
N GLU A 186 25.14 -3.94 -6.46
CA GLU A 186 25.85 -3.82 -7.73
C GLU A 186 26.80 -5.02 -7.81
N ARG A 187 26.40 -6.06 -8.54
CA ARG A 187 27.29 -7.14 -8.90
C ARG A 187 28.31 -6.54 -9.86
N THR A 188 29.40 -6.06 -9.28
CA THR A 188 30.64 -5.77 -10.00
C THR A 188 31.01 -7.06 -10.73
N ARG A 189 30.85 -7.05 -12.05
CA ARG A 189 31.44 -8.03 -12.95
C ARG A 189 32.73 -7.46 -13.51
#